data_AF-A0A3D3FY68-F1
#
_entry.id   AF-A0A3D3FY68-F1
#
_cell.length_a   1.000
_cell.length_b   1.000
_cell.length_c   1.000
_cell.angle_alpha   90.00
_cell.angle_beta   90.00
_cell.angle_gamma   90.00
#
_symmetry.space_group_name_H-M   'P 1'
#
loop_
_entity.id
_entity.type
_entity.pdbx_description
1 polymer ?
#
loop_
_entity_poly.entity_id
_entity_poly.type
_entity_poly.pdbx_seq_one_letter_code
_entity_poly.pdbx_strand_id
1 'polypeptide(L)'
;KFKKTADREGCPILFEANYLDHDQITVYPLDKQNVVVESPCWRGAYNAGSGYWVMDPQLKQVKHLATTQGSSFSEGEIFAHHKGRGLGDCWSRQEWVWTSNGFVESYNATTGQCKGFAGGAWQLPTFVSQVK
;
A
#
# COMPACT_ATOMS: atom_id res chain seq x y z
N LYS A 1 18.08 0.09 -1.13
CA LYS A 1 18.00 1.13 -0.06
C LYS A 1 16.57 1.64 -0.04
N PHE A 2 15.91 1.62 1.11
CA PHE A 2 14.52 2.04 1.22
C PHE A 2 14.34 3.52 0.87
N LYS A 3 13.30 3.83 0.10
CA LYS A 3 12.84 5.21 -0.08
C LYS A 3 12.31 5.73 1.26
N LYS A 4 12.43 7.04 1.50
CA LYS A 4 11.89 7.69 2.70
C LYS A 4 10.71 8.60 2.41
N THR A 5 10.61 9.11 1.19
CA THR A 5 9.61 10.10 0.80
C THR A 5 8.84 9.58 -0.41
N ALA A 6 7.55 9.93 -0.47
CA ALA A 6 6.81 9.90 -1.72
C ALA A 6 7.13 11.18 -2.51
N ASP A 7 6.82 11.18 -3.80
CA ASP A 7 6.80 12.37 -4.64
C ASP A 7 5.34 12.78 -4.93
N ARG A 8 5.17 13.93 -5.59
CA ARG A 8 3.84 14.46 -5.92
C ARG A 8 3.05 13.56 -6.86
N GLU A 9 3.72 12.76 -7.69
CA GLU A 9 3.06 11.84 -8.61
C GLU A 9 2.56 10.59 -7.89
N GLY A 10 3.36 10.04 -6.96
CA GLY A 10 3.01 8.83 -6.21
C GLY A 10 2.05 9.07 -5.05
N CYS A 11 1.97 10.28 -4.50
CA CYS A 11 1.10 10.60 -3.38
C CYS A 11 0.57 12.06 -3.43
N PRO A 12 -0.16 12.46 -4.48
CA PRO A 12 -0.58 13.84 -4.71
C PRO A 12 -1.39 14.43 -3.55
N ILE A 13 -2.26 13.63 -2.92
CA ILE A 13 -3.15 14.10 -1.84
C ILE A 13 -2.36 14.65 -0.65
N LEU A 14 -1.22 14.03 -0.33
CA LEU A 14 -0.33 14.47 0.75
C LEU A 14 0.28 15.85 0.48
N PHE A 15 0.57 16.18 -0.79
CA PHE A 15 1.26 17.43 -1.16
C PHE A 15 0.31 18.58 -1.48
N GLU A 16 -0.87 18.26 -2.02
CA GLU A 16 -1.87 19.26 -2.37
C GLU A 16 -2.80 19.60 -1.21
N ALA A 17 -2.68 18.86 -0.09
CA ALA A 17 -3.54 18.98 1.08
C ALA A 17 -5.03 18.83 0.75
N ASN A 18 -5.36 18.06 -0.30
CA ASN A 18 -6.71 17.76 -0.75
C ASN A 18 -7.36 16.66 0.10
N TYR A 19 -7.29 16.80 1.42
CA TYR A 19 -7.92 15.90 2.37
C TYR A 19 -9.43 16.15 2.40
N LEU A 20 -10.22 15.09 2.21
CA LEU A 20 -11.66 15.14 2.45
C LEU A 20 -11.95 15.12 3.95
N ASP A 21 -13.16 15.52 4.37
CA ASP A 21 -13.54 15.57 5.80
C ASP A 21 -13.42 14.21 6.52
N HIS A 22 -13.44 13.11 5.77
CA HIS A 22 -13.29 11.75 6.29
C HIS A 22 -11.88 11.19 6.13
N ASP A 23 -10.94 11.94 5.56
CA ASP A 23 -9.57 11.50 5.41
C ASP A 23 -8.86 11.61 6.75
N GLN A 24 -8.16 10.54 7.13
CA GLN A 24 -7.45 10.45 8.39
C GLN A 24 -6.05 9.93 8.16
N ILE A 25 -5.12 10.42 8.96
CA ILE A 25 -3.81 9.81 9.12
C ILE A 25 -3.91 8.88 10.31
N THR A 26 -3.68 7.59 10.08
CA THR A 26 -3.80 6.56 11.13
C THR A 26 -2.43 6.03 11.48
N VAL A 27 -2.19 5.78 12.77
CA VAL A 27 -0.91 5.27 13.28
C VAL A 27 -1.14 3.94 13.96
N TYR A 28 -0.40 2.92 13.53
CA TYR A 28 -0.46 1.58 14.09
C TYR A 28 0.90 1.21 14.74
N PRO A 29 0.92 0.69 15.97
CA PRO A 29 2.15 0.17 16.56
C PRO A 29 2.63 -1.07 15.81
N LEU A 30 3.94 -1.15 15.52
CA LEU A 30 4.58 -2.35 14.97
C LEU A 30 5.40 -3.06 16.04
N ASP A 31 6.24 -2.30 16.74
CA ASP A 31 7.08 -2.78 17.84
C ASP A 31 7.43 -1.62 18.79
N LYS A 32 8.36 -1.86 19.72
CA LYS A 32 8.79 -0.86 20.73
C LYS A 32 9.47 0.38 20.13
N GLN A 33 10.02 0.29 18.93
CA GLN A 33 10.79 1.33 18.27
C GLN A 33 10.14 1.86 16.98
N ASN A 34 9.05 1.26 16.52
CA ASN A 34 8.46 1.54 15.22
C ASN A 34 6.93 1.59 15.25
N VAL A 35 6.39 2.54 14.50
CA VAL A 35 4.98 2.60 14.12
C VAL A 35 4.89 2.63 12.59
N VAL A 36 3.78 2.17 12.04
CA VAL A 36 3.41 2.44 10.65
C VAL A 36 2.34 3.53 10.63
N VAL A 37 2.56 4.53 9.79
CA VAL A 37 1.66 5.64 9.54
C VAL A 37 1.02 5.43 8.18
N GLU A 38 -0.31 5.36 8.17
CA GLU A 38 -1.15 5.33 6.99
C GLU A 38 -1.64 6.75 6.67
N SER A 39 -1.55 7.16 5.41
CA SER A 39 -2.14 8.42 4.93
C SER A 39 -2.69 8.25 3.51
N PRO A 40 -3.88 8.76 3.17
CA PRO A 40 -4.39 8.75 1.81
C PRO A 40 -3.42 9.40 0.82
N CYS A 41 -3.15 8.73 -0.31
CA CYS A 41 -2.22 9.19 -1.34
C CYS A 41 -2.90 9.57 -2.66
N TRP A 42 -3.82 8.75 -3.13
CA TRP A 42 -4.54 9.00 -4.38
C TRP A 42 -5.90 8.30 -4.38
N ARG A 43 -6.81 8.83 -5.20
CA ARG A 43 -8.14 8.26 -5.45
C ARG A 43 -8.41 8.29 -6.94
N GLY A 44 -8.87 7.18 -7.47
CA GLY A 44 -9.43 7.05 -8.81
C GLY A 44 -10.91 6.69 -8.73
N ALA A 45 -11.56 6.56 -9.89
CA ALA A 45 -12.99 6.27 -9.96
C ALA A 45 -13.41 4.98 -9.22
N TYR A 46 -12.51 4.00 -9.11
CA TYR A 46 -12.82 2.68 -8.55
C TYR A 46 -11.77 2.13 -7.59
N ASN A 47 -10.67 2.84 -7.40
CA ASN A 47 -9.53 2.42 -6.57
C ASN A 47 -9.08 3.63 -5.74
N ALA A 48 -8.47 3.36 -4.58
CA ALA A 48 -7.77 4.36 -3.80
C ALA A 48 -6.48 3.74 -3.27
N GLY A 49 -5.45 4.55 -3.07
CA GLY A 49 -4.20 4.13 -2.49
C GLY A 49 -3.83 5.01 -1.31
N SER A 50 -3.45 4.36 -0.22
CA SER A 50 -2.81 4.93 0.96
C SER A 50 -1.30 4.70 0.89
N GLY A 51 -0.57 5.68 1.37
CA GLY A 51 0.84 5.53 1.70
C GLY A 51 1.04 4.96 3.09
N TYR A 52 2.07 4.13 3.22
CA TYR A 52 2.48 3.53 4.48
C TYR A 52 3.94 3.86 4.77
N TRP A 53 4.19 4.57 5.86
CA TRP A 53 5.52 4.96 6.30
C TRP A 53 5.84 4.36 7.66
N VAL A 54 7.05 3.84 7.80
CA VAL A 54 7.61 3.45 9.08
C VAL A 54 8.24 4.69 9.72
N MET A 55 7.83 5.00 10.94
CA MET A 55 8.32 6.11 11.73
C MET A 55 8.74 5.66 13.13
N ASP A 56 9.48 6.51 13.85
CA ASP A 56 9.61 6.36 15.30
C ASP A 56 8.26 6.63 16.01
N PRO A 57 8.04 6.11 17.23
CA PRO A 57 6.76 6.26 17.92
C PRO A 57 6.42 7.71 18.29
N GLN A 58 7.40 8.62 18.28
CA GLN A 58 7.17 10.04 18.53
C GLN A 58 6.83 10.81 17.24
N LEU A 59 6.76 10.14 16.08
CA LEU A 59 6.45 10.70 14.77
C LEU A 59 7.40 11.82 14.32
N LYS A 60 8.66 11.77 14.76
CA LYS A 60 9.67 12.81 14.46
C LYS A 60 10.57 12.46 13.27
N GLN A 61 10.64 11.20 12.89
CA GLN A 61 11.59 10.66 11.93
C GLN A 61 10.92 9.60 11.05
N VAL A 62 10.90 9.88 9.75
CA VAL A 62 10.56 8.85 8.74
C VAL A 62 11.77 7.95 8.49
N LYS A 63 11.59 6.66 8.72
CA LYS A 63 12.61 5.63 8.52
C LYS A 63 12.54 5.05 7.12
N HIS A 64 11.34 4.74 6.65
CA HIS A 64 11.09 4.01 5.40
C HIS A 64 9.67 4.27 4.89
N LEU A 65 9.51 4.54 3.59
CA LEU A 65 8.24 4.46 2.86
C LEU A 65 8.09 3.05 2.28
N ALA A 66 7.09 2.30 2.73
CA ALA A 66 6.80 0.95 2.26
C ALA A 66 6.17 0.95 0.87
N THR A 67 5.06 1.66 0.71
CA THR A 67 4.31 1.76 -0.55
C THR A 67 3.38 2.97 -0.52
N THR A 68 2.95 3.45 -1.69
CA THR A 68 1.85 4.42 -1.87
C THR A 68 0.59 3.77 -2.46
N GLN A 69 0.62 2.45 -2.63
CA GLN A 69 -0.45 1.68 -3.28
C GLN A 69 -1.30 0.90 -2.30
N GLY A 70 -1.08 0.98 -0.98
CA GLY A 70 -1.79 0.11 -0.05
C GLY A 70 -3.28 0.46 0.00
N SER A 71 -4.13 -0.55 0.04
CA SER A 71 -5.59 -0.44 0.19
C SER A 71 -6.05 -0.83 1.60
N SER A 72 -5.23 -1.55 2.36
CA SER A 72 -5.51 -1.91 3.75
C SER A 72 -4.24 -2.32 4.49
N PHE A 73 -4.33 -2.31 5.83
CA PHE A 73 -3.30 -2.81 6.74
C PHE A 73 -3.92 -3.69 7.82
N SER A 74 -3.25 -4.80 8.15
CA SER A 74 -3.65 -5.69 9.25
C SER A 74 -2.43 -6.42 9.80
N GLU A 75 -2.27 -6.45 11.12
CA GLU A 75 -1.30 -7.31 11.82
C GLU A 75 0.15 -7.27 11.30
N GLY A 76 0.62 -6.09 10.85
CA GLY A 76 1.97 -5.96 10.29
C GLY A 76 2.08 -6.32 8.81
N GLU A 77 0.95 -6.43 8.12
CA GLU A 77 0.87 -6.65 6.67
C GLU A 77 0.15 -5.49 5.99
N ILE A 78 0.70 -5.04 4.86
CA ILE A 78 0.08 -4.07 3.97
C ILE A 78 -0.41 -4.81 2.74
N PHE A 79 -1.65 -4.58 2.35
CA PHE A 79 -2.25 -5.16 1.16
C PHE A 79 -2.59 -4.05 0.16
N ALA A 80 -2.37 -4.30 -1.11
CA ALA A 80 -2.81 -3.47 -2.22
C ALA A 80 -3.60 -4.36 -3.18
N HIS A 81 -4.88 -4.07 -3.38
CA HIS A 81 -5.72 -4.79 -4.34
C HIS A 81 -6.50 -3.82 -5.21
N HIS A 82 -6.11 -3.73 -6.49
CA HIS A 82 -6.61 -2.71 -7.41
C HIS A 82 -7.20 -3.32 -8.66
N LYS A 83 -8.32 -2.76 -9.12
CA LYS A 83 -8.91 -3.07 -10.42
C LYS A 83 -8.04 -2.51 -11.53
N GLY A 84 -7.83 -3.29 -12.59
CA GLY A 84 -7.22 -2.78 -13.82
C GLY A 84 -8.16 -1.84 -14.59
N ARG A 85 -9.48 -2.04 -14.49
CA ARG A 85 -10.51 -1.16 -15.04
C ARG A 85 -11.84 -1.27 -14.28
N GLY A 86 -12.76 -0.34 -14.53
CA GLY A 86 -14.03 -0.22 -13.81
C GLY A 86 -14.91 -1.49 -13.81
N LEU A 87 -14.83 -2.31 -14.86
CA LEU A 87 -15.54 -3.59 -14.94
C LEU A 87 -15.09 -4.61 -13.88
N GLY A 88 -13.89 -4.46 -13.30
CA GLY A 88 -13.37 -5.39 -12.29
C GLY A 88 -13.14 -6.81 -12.84
N ASP A 89 -12.85 -6.93 -14.14
CA ASP A 89 -12.59 -8.21 -14.80
C ASP A 89 -11.09 -8.52 -14.95
N CYS A 90 -10.24 -7.67 -14.36
CA CYS A 90 -8.81 -7.86 -14.18
C CYS A 90 -8.34 -7.04 -12.98
N TRP A 91 -7.33 -7.54 -12.26
CA TRP A 91 -6.87 -6.99 -10.98
C TRP A 91 -5.35 -7.13 -10.83
N SER A 92 -4.78 -6.31 -9.95
CA SER A 92 -3.42 -6.44 -9.42
C SER A 92 -3.46 -6.57 -7.91
N ARG A 93 -2.58 -7.41 -7.35
CA ARG A 93 -2.41 -7.62 -5.92
C ARG A 93 -0.94 -7.48 -5.56
N GLN A 94 -0.64 -6.68 -4.54
CA GLN A 94 0.69 -6.59 -3.95
C GLN A 94 0.59 -6.60 -2.43
N GLU A 95 1.55 -7.23 -1.78
CA GLU A 95 1.56 -7.38 -0.33
C GLU A 95 2.95 -7.16 0.22
N TRP A 96 3.01 -6.58 1.43
CA TRP A 96 4.24 -6.36 2.15
C TRP A 96 4.08 -6.81 3.60
N VAL A 97 5.10 -7.45 4.15
CA VAL A 97 5.12 -7.94 5.53
C VAL A 97 6.19 -7.18 6.32
N TRP A 98 5.85 -6.82 7.55
CA TRP A 98 6.78 -6.17 8.49
C TRP A 98 7.88 -7.13 8.93
N THR A 99 9.12 -6.64 8.92
CA THR A 99 10.31 -7.32 9.47
C THR A 99 11.07 -6.37 10.39
N SER A 100 12.08 -6.86 11.10
CA SER A 100 12.95 -6.02 11.95
C SER A 100 13.63 -4.86 11.20
N ASN A 101 13.73 -4.93 9.88
CA ASN A 101 14.41 -3.93 9.04
C ASN A 101 13.45 -3.01 8.26
N GLY A 102 12.15 -3.32 8.19
CA GLY A 102 11.22 -2.65 7.30
C GLY A 102 10.14 -3.57 6.73
N PHE A 103 9.21 -2.98 5.98
CA PHE A 103 8.28 -3.75 5.17
C PHE A 103 9.01 -4.29 3.93
N VAL A 104 8.82 -5.58 3.64
CA VAL A 104 9.36 -6.24 2.45
C VAL A 104 8.22 -6.81 1.63
N GLU A 105 8.31 -6.71 0.30
CA GLU A 105 7.31 -7.31 -0.59
C GLU A 105 7.31 -8.83 -0.37
N SER A 106 6.13 -9.40 -0.13
CA SER A 106 5.91 -10.84 0.09
C SER A 106 5.19 -11.47 -1.10
N TYR A 107 4.37 -10.69 -1.80
CA TYR A 107 3.54 -11.17 -2.90
C TYR A 107 3.28 -10.08 -3.94
N ASN A 108 3.33 -10.46 -5.22
CA ASN A 108 2.91 -9.63 -6.33
C ASN A 108 2.23 -10.50 -7.39
N ALA A 109 1.04 -10.12 -7.81
CA ALA A 109 0.30 -10.83 -8.84
C ALA A 109 -0.61 -9.93 -9.66
N THR A 110 -0.98 -10.44 -10.83
CA THR A 110 -2.10 -9.94 -11.61
C THR A 110 -3.04 -11.09 -11.95
N THR A 111 -4.25 -10.76 -12.38
CA THR A 111 -5.16 -11.75 -12.97
C THR A 111 -5.05 -11.84 -14.49
N GLY A 112 -4.08 -11.12 -15.07
CA GLY A 112 -3.77 -11.17 -16.50
C GLY A 112 -4.72 -10.32 -17.33
N GLN A 113 -5.19 -10.86 -18.46
CA GLN A 113 -5.99 -10.10 -19.41
C GLN A 113 -7.43 -9.86 -18.92
N CYS A 114 -7.94 -8.65 -19.16
CA CYS A 114 -9.33 -8.25 -18.86
C CYS A 114 -10.31 -8.87 -19.88
N LYS A 115 -10.84 -10.06 -19.59
CA LYS A 115 -11.69 -10.87 -20.49
C LYS A 115 -13.12 -11.07 -20.01
N GLY A 116 -13.61 -10.20 -19.12
CA GLY A 116 -15.00 -10.22 -18.64
C GLY A 116 -15.30 -11.18 -17.48
N PHE A 117 -14.30 -11.87 -16.94
CA PHE A 117 -14.45 -12.69 -15.74
C PHE A 117 -14.38 -11.80 -14.50
N ALA A 118 -15.50 -11.64 -13.79
CA ALA A 118 -15.52 -10.84 -12.57
C ALA A 118 -14.48 -11.36 -11.56
N GLY A 119 -13.62 -10.46 -11.04
CA GLY A 119 -12.49 -10.82 -10.19
C GLY A 119 -11.23 -11.25 -10.95
N GLY A 120 -11.30 -11.39 -12.28
CA GLY A 120 -10.24 -11.93 -13.11
C GLY A 120 -10.33 -13.45 -13.27
N ALA A 121 -9.75 -13.96 -14.35
CA ALA A 121 -9.83 -15.39 -14.67
C ALA A 121 -8.77 -16.25 -13.98
N TRP A 122 -7.63 -15.66 -13.60
CA TRP A 122 -6.47 -16.38 -13.07
C TRP A 122 -5.84 -15.66 -11.88
N GLN A 123 -4.97 -16.36 -11.15
CA GLN A 123 -3.99 -15.74 -10.27
C GLN A 123 -2.60 -16.01 -10.84
N LEU A 124 -1.95 -14.96 -11.32
CA LEU A 124 -0.66 -15.03 -11.99
C LEU A 124 0.37 -14.28 -11.14
N PRO A 125 0.93 -14.92 -10.10
CA PRO A 125 1.97 -14.31 -9.30
C PRO A 125 3.25 -14.13 -10.10
N THR A 126 3.83 -12.95 -10.03
CA THR A 126 5.15 -12.62 -10.58
C THR A 126 6.23 -12.64 -9.50
N PHE A 127 5.82 -12.53 -8.23
CA PHE A 127 6.70 -12.60 -7.07
C PHE A 127 5.99 -13.27 -5.90
N VAL A 128 6.70 -14.19 -5.24
CA VAL A 128 6.26 -14.83 -3.98
C VAL A 128 7.50 -15.03 -3.11
N SER A 129 7.41 -14.66 -1.84
CA SER A 129 8.46 -14.87 -0.85
C SER A 129 7.88 -15.34 0.47
N GLN A 130 8.60 -16.24 1.14
CA GLN A 130 8.33 -16.56 2.54
C GLN A 130 9.13 -15.61 3.43
N VAL A 131 8.44 -14.68 4.06
CA VAL A 131 9.00 -13.79 5.08
C VAL A 131 8.97 -14.53 6.42
N LYS A 132 10.10 -14.56 7.13
CA LYS A 132 10.26 -15.22 8.42
C LYS A 132 10.56 -14.20 9.51
#